data_AF-A0A259CF75-F1
#
_entry.id   AF-A0A259CF75-F1
#
_cell.length_a   1.000
_cell.length_b   1.000
_cell.length_c   1.000
_cell.angle_alpha   90.00
_cell.angle_beta   90.00
_cell.angle_gamma   90.00
#
_symmetry.space_group_name_H-M   'P 1'
#
loop_
_entity.id
_entity.type
_entity.pdbx_description
1 polymer ?
#
loop_
_entity_poly.entity_id
_entity_poly.type
_entity_poly.pdbx_seq_one_letter_code
_entity_poly.pdbx_strand_id
1 'polypeptide(L)'
;DIRGLLGWQHAFGDTAPVASLLFSGGTTPFSVTGVPVAEDMLALNAGLSLGLSETANLAVNYSGQLAPTAAQNAFTAQFSLRF
;
A
#
# COMPACT_ATOMS: atom_id res chain seq x y z
N ASP A 1 -0.66 -14.83 19.50
CA ASP A 1 -1.85 -14.30 18.79
C ASP A 1 -1.59 -14.34 17.29
N ILE A 2 -2.54 -14.81 16.50
CA ILE A 2 -2.45 -14.87 15.03
C ILE A 2 -3.60 -14.06 14.46
N ARG A 3 -3.30 -13.20 13.49
CA ARG A 3 -4.30 -12.36 12.82
C ARG A 3 -4.13 -12.44 11.31
N GLY A 4 -5.25 -12.42 10.61
CA GLY A 4 -5.29 -12.38 9.16
C GLY A 4 -6.40 -11.46 8.68
N LEU A 5 -6.17 -10.77 7.57
CA LEU A 5 -7.15 -9.93 6.91
C LEU A 5 -7.03 -10.12 5.40
N LEU A 6 -8.18 -10.13 4.73
CA LEU A 6 -8.31 -10.09 3.28
C LEU A 6 -9.32 -9.00 2.93
N GLY A 7 -9.04 -8.25 1.88
CA GLY A 7 -9.88 -7.15 1.44
C GLY A 7 -9.77 -6.89 -0.06
N TRP A 8 -10.75 -6.21 -0.59
CA TRP A 8 -10.77 -5.74 -1.97
C TRP A 8 -10.91 -4.23 -2.00
N GLN A 9 -10.10 -3.57 -2.83
CA GLN A 9 -10.19 -2.15 -3.09
C GLN A 9 -10.48 -1.92 -4.56
N HIS A 10 -11.46 -1.06 -4.83
CA HIS A 10 -11.82 -0.61 -6.17
C HIS A 10 -11.68 0.91 -6.26
N ALA A 11 -11.01 1.41 -7.29
CA ALA A 11 -10.82 2.83 -7.58
C ALA A 11 -11.88 3.30 -8.57
N PHE A 12 -12.73 4.23 -8.13
CA PHE A 12 -13.81 4.76 -8.96
C PHE A 12 -13.37 5.99 -9.76
N GLY A 13 -13.97 6.17 -10.95
CA GLY A 13 -13.74 7.34 -11.81
C GLY A 13 -12.60 7.13 -12.81
N ASP A 14 -12.02 8.22 -13.28
CA ASP A 14 -10.86 8.16 -14.18
C ASP A 14 -9.60 7.79 -13.38
N THR A 15 -9.03 6.63 -13.69
CA THR A 15 -7.83 6.11 -13.03
C THR A 15 -6.55 6.56 -13.72
N ALA A 16 -6.63 7.18 -14.91
CA ALA A 16 -5.50 7.71 -15.65
C ALA A 16 -5.29 9.19 -15.30
N PRO A 17 -4.29 9.54 -14.46
CA PRO A 17 -4.07 10.93 -14.13
C PRO A 17 -3.58 11.70 -15.36
N VAL A 18 -4.19 12.86 -15.63
CA VAL A 18 -3.76 13.77 -16.70
C VAL A 18 -3.30 15.08 -16.08
N ALA A 19 -2.06 15.47 -16.39
CA ALA A 19 -1.51 16.76 -15.98
C ALA A 19 -1.43 17.70 -17.19
N SER A 20 -2.06 18.86 -17.10
CA SER A 20 -1.87 19.95 -18.07
C SER A 20 -0.71 20.83 -17.63
N LEU A 21 0.29 20.97 -18.49
CA LEU A 21 1.55 21.67 -18.23
C LEU A 21 1.77 22.77 -19.27
N LEU A 22 2.56 23.77 -18.89
CA LEU A 22 2.97 24.87 -19.75
C LEU A 22 4.40 25.26 -19.38
N PHE A 23 5.26 25.48 -20.38
CA PHE A 23 6.60 26.02 -20.13
C PHE A 23 6.52 27.47 -19.64
N SER A 24 7.40 27.85 -18.72
CA SER A 24 7.49 29.24 -18.27
C SER A 24 7.79 30.16 -19.44
N GLY A 25 6.94 31.18 -19.66
CA GLY A 25 7.01 32.09 -20.80
C GLY A 25 6.45 31.56 -22.13
N GLY A 26 5.93 30.33 -22.16
CA GLY A 26 5.25 29.76 -23.33
C GLY A 26 3.77 30.17 -23.43
N THR A 27 3.16 29.93 -24.59
CA THR A 27 1.75 30.27 -24.87
C THR A 27 0.85 29.06 -25.15
N THR A 28 1.43 27.88 -25.41
CA THR A 28 0.69 26.67 -25.78
C THR A 28 0.81 25.61 -24.68
N PRO A 29 -0.29 25.29 -23.96
CA PRO A 29 -0.30 24.22 -22.98
C PRO A 29 -0.25 22.85 -23.65
N PHE A 30 0.25 21.85 -22.93
CA PHE A 30 0.27 20.45 -23.35
C PHE A 30 -0.19 19.55 -22.20
N SER A 31 -0.65 18.34 -22.52
CA SER A 31 -1.09 17.37 -21.51
C SER A 31 -0.17 16.16 -21.46
N VAL A 32 0.04 15.64 -20.26
CA VAL A 32 0.82 14.42 -20.01
C VAL A 32 -0.07 13.47 -19.24
N THR A 33 -0.29 12.28 -19.80
CA THR A 33 -0.97 11.19 -19.10
C THR A 33 0.07 10.43 -18.26
N GLY A 34 -0.22 10.28 -16.97
CA GLY A 34 0.60 9.48 -16.06
C GLY A 34 0.25 8.00 -16.11
N VAL A 35 0.90 7.22 -15.25
CA VAL A 35 0.60 5.79 -15.10
C VAL A 35 -0.78 5.64 -14.44
N PRO A 36 -1.72 4.88 -15.03
CA PRO A 36 -3.01 4.64 -14.41
C PRO A 36 -2.87 3.96 -13.05
N VAL A 37 -3.68 4.38 -12.08
CA VAL A 37 -3.87 3.63 -10.83
C VAL A 37 -4.59 2.33 -11.17
N ALA A 38 -4.20 1.24 -10.52
CA ALA A 38 -4.92 -0.02 -10.70
C ALA A 38 -6.37 0.14 -10.20
N GLU A 39 -7.33 -0.17 -11.08
CA GLU A 39 -8.75 -0.04 -10.78
C GLU A 39 -9.19 -1.01 -9.68
N ASP A 40 -8.61 -2.20 -9.67
CA ASP A 40 -9.00 -3.29 -8.80
C ASP A 40 -7.79 -3.91 -8.13
N MET A 41 -7.86 -4.10 -6.81
CA MET A 41 -6.73 -4.55 -6.01
C MET A 41 -7.16 -5.44 -4.84
N LEU A 42 -6.52 -6.60 -4.75
CA LEU A 42 -6.60 -7.49 -3.60
C LEU A 42 -5.61 -7.03 -2.52
N ALA A 43 -6.09 -6.82 -1.30
CA ALA A 43 -5.26 -6.54 -0.13
C ALA A 43 -5.27 -7.72 0.83
N LEU A 44 -4.11 -8.05 1.38
CA LEU A 44 -3.95 -9.12 2.37
C LEU A 44 -2.99 -8.71 3.48
N ASN A 45 -3.27 -9.18 4.70
CA ASN A 45 -2.36 -9.07 5.84
C ASN A 45 -2.35 -10.37 6.63
N ALA A 46 -1.17 -10.75 7.11
CA ALA A 46 -0.96 -11.88 8.01
C ALA A 46 0.04 -11.49 9.09
N GLY A 47 -0.36 -11.67 10.36
CA GLY A 47 0.43 -11.28 11.51
C GLY A 47 0.48 -12.35 12.59
N LEU A 48 1.63 -12.42 13.26
CA LEU A 48 1.88 -13.30 14.40
C LEU A 48 2.51 -12.46 15.52
N SER A 49 2.01 -12.64 16.74
CA SER A 49 2.60 -12.07 17.96
C SER A 49 2.82 -13.14 19.01
N LEU A 50 4.01 -13.13 19.61
CA LEU A 50 4.50 -14.05 20.62
C LEU A 50 4.83 -13.26 21.88
N GLY A 51 4.12 -13.57 22.98
CA GLY A 51 4.53 -13.12 24.31
C GLY A 51 5.73 -13.92 24.76
N LEU A 52 6.91 -13.29 24.80
CA LEU A 52 8.15 -13.92 25.25
C LEU A 52 8.24 -13.97 26.78
N SER A 53 7.65 -13.00 27.46
CA SER A 53 7.44 -12.95 28.91
C SER A 53 6.22 -12.08 29.24
N GLU A 54 5.93 -11.84 30.52
CA GLU A 54 4.90 -10.88 30.96
C GLU A 54 5.20 -9.44 30.52
N THR A 55 6.47 -9.13 30.26
CA THR A 55 6.93 -7.78 29.87
C THR A 55 7.45 -7.70 28.44
N ALA A 56 7.77 -8.82 27.77
CA ALA A 56 8.38 -8.85 26.44
C ALA A 56 7.49 -9.49 25.38
N ASN A 57 7.38 -8.88 24.20
CA ASN A 57 6.61 -9.38 23.07
C ASN A 57 7.41 -9.23 21.77
N LEU A 58 7.31 -10.22 20.89
CA LEU A 58 7.79 -10.17 19.52
C LEU A 58 6.61 -10.34 18.55
N ALA A 59 6.45 -9.42 17.61
CA ALA A 59 5.45 -9.48 16.56
C ALA A 59 6.09 -9.40 15.18
N VAL A 60 5.52 -10.13 14.22
CA VAL A 60 5.86 -10.08 12.80
C VAL A 60 4.58 -9.93 11.98
N ASN A 61 4.67 -9.18 10.88
CA ASN A 61 3.55 -8.96 9.99
C ASN A 61 4.01 -8.96 8.53
N TYR A 62 3.18 -9.51 7.65
CA TYR A 62 3.31 -9.40 6.21
C TYR A 62 2.05 -8.75 5.65
N SER A 63 2.23 -7.81 4.73
CA SER A 63 1.16 -7.10 4.03
C SER A 63 1.40 -7.15 2.53
N GLY A 64 0.34 -7.37 1.77
CA GLY A 64 0.36 -7.43 0.32
C GLY A 64 -0.80 -6.66 -0.28
N GLN A 65 -0.54 -5.97 -1.38
CA GLN A 65 -1.51 -5.30 -2.24
C GLN A 65 -1.20 -5.70 -3.68
N LEU A 66 -2.15 -6.35 -4.34
CA LEU A 66 -1.95 -7.07 -5.61
C LEU A 66 -3.01 -6.66 -6.62
N ALA A 67 -2.57 -6.22 -7.79
CA ALA A 67 -3.39 -5.86 -8.93
C ALA A 67 -2.75 -6.41 -10.22
N PRO A 68 -3.47 -6.44 -11.37
CA PRO A 68 -2.92 -6.92 -12.63
C PRO A 68 -1.64 -6.20 -13.09
N THR A 69 -1.51 -4.91 -12.77
CA THR A 69 -0.42 -4.04 -13.23
C THR A 69 0.49 -3.53 -12.09
N ALA A 70 0.15 -3.83 -10.83
CA ALA A 70 0.86 -3.31 -9.67
C ALA A 70 0.89 -4.32 -8.52
N ALA A 71 2.01 -4.39 -7.81
CA ALA A 71 2.14 -5.19 -6.60
C ALA A 71 3.01 -4.47 -5.57
N GLN A 72 2.53 -4.40 -4.33
CA GLN A 72 3.28 -3.87 -3.20
C GLN A 72 3.27 -4.90 -2.08
N ASN A 73 4.45 -5.21 -1.54
CA ASN A 73 4.60 -6.15 -0.44
C ASN A 73 5.47 -5.51 0.64
N ALA A 74 5.11 -5.69 1.90
CA ALA A 74 5.91 -5.23 3.02
C ALA A 74 5.92 -6.24 4.15
N PHE A 75 7.08 -6.38 4.78
CA PHE A 75 7.30 -7.19 5.97
C PHE A 75 7.75 -6.31 7.12
N THR A 76 7.29 -6.60 8.33
CA THR A 76 7.66 -5.86 9.54
C THR A 76 7.89 -6.81 10.69
N ALA A 77 8.91 -6.53 11.51
CA ALA A 77 9.16 -7.19 12.77
C ALA A 77 9.28 -6.14 13.87
N GLN A 78 8.65 -6.38 15.02
CA GLN A 78 8.60 -5.47 16.15
C GLN A 78 8.86 -6.23 17.44
N PHE A 79 9.84 -5.76 18.22
CA PHE A 79 10.03 -6.16 19.60
C PHE A 79 9.49 -5.07 20.53
N SER A 80 8.90 -5.45 21.66
CA SER A 80 8.36 -4.54 22.67
C SER A 80 8.68 -5.04 24.07
N LEU A 81 9.11 -4.12 24.96
CA LEU A 81 9.45 -4.39 26.36
C LEU A 81 8.74 -3.37 27.26
N ARG A 82 8.14 -3.84 28.36
CA ARG A 82 7.55 -3.01 29.42
C ARG A 82 8.45 -3.00 30.66
N PHE A 83 8.59 -1.82 31.29
CA PHE A 83 9.40 -1.57 32.48
C PHE A 83 8.53 -1.12 33.65
#